data_AF-W7WD57-F1
#
_entry.id   AF-W7WD57-F1
#
_cell.length_a   1.000
_cell.length_b   1.000
_cell.length_c   1.000
_cell.angle_alpha   90.00
_cell.angle_beta   90.00
_cell.angle_gamma   90.00
#
_symmetry.space_group_name_H-M   'P 1'
#
loop_
_entity.id
_entity.type
_entity.pdbx_description
1 polymer ?
#
loop_
_entity_poly.entity_id
_entity_poly.type
_entity_poly.pdbx_seq_one_letter_code
_entity_poly.pdbx_strand_id
1 'polypeptide(L)'
;MNRPALQRLLADVAAGRVQIVVVYKVDRLTRSLADFAKLVEQFDAHGVSFVSVTQQFNTTSSMGRLTLNVLLSFAQFEREVTGERIRDKIAASKRKGLWMGGIAPIGYRPHERSLAIEEVQAERVRAIYRLYLELGCVSRLKREIDARAWRTPPRATQREGATGDRPFSRGHLYRILSNPVYRGQIVHKGQVFEGHHPAIVDQAVWQAVQDGLASNRQGQRVRRGAKDASLLAGLVFGSSGDRLTPSHAAKGQKRYRYYVGKGGEETLRIPAPELERGVVGCLARFLQDEGRVIDALTGTGDATAVQGALRQAKEAAGELQQVKPRIETVQRLVERIAVSLDQLRITLKAGGLPGMVQTTIEAPVQLKRCGMAMRLIVGNGSAPRARQADGKLIGLIAKAQGWFALLASGRCSTVAEVAKQAQISPSYVTRVIYLAFLAPDIVEAIATGEGPLELSADRLTRMGPLPMDWEEQRALLGMG
;
A
#
# COMPACT_ATOMS: atom_id res chain seq x y z
N MET A 1 45.35 1.50 -6.97
CA MET A 1 46.40 2.54 -6.84
C MET A 1 47.68 1.87 -6.35
N ASN A 2 48.71 1.71 -7.20
CA ASN A 2 50.02 1.16 -6.84
C ASN A 2 50.97 2.27 -6.39
N ARG A 3 50.69 2.93 -5.26
CA ARG A 3 51.50 4.06 -4.74
C ARG A 3 51.71 3.93 -3.23
N PRO A 4 52.70 3.12 -2.80
CA PRO A 4 52.90 2.79 -1.38
C PRO A 4 53.26 4.02 -0.52
N ALA A 5 54.00 4.98 -1.07
CA ALA A 5 54.37 6.21 -0.35
C ALA A 5 53.15 7.13 -0.08
N LEU A 6 52.21 7.22 -1.03
CA LEU A 6 50.97 7.99 -0.86
C LEU A 6 50.03 7.30 0.14
N GLN A 7 49.94 5.98 0.11
CA GLN A 7 49.13 5.21 1.08
C GLN A 7 49.67 5.39 2.51
N ARG A 8 50.99 5.36 2.68
CA ARG A 8 51.63 5.69 3.96
C ARG A 8 51.29 7.09 4.43
N LEU A 9 51.44 8.10 3.56
CA LEU A 9 51.07 9.49 3.87
C LEU A 9 49.62 9.61 4.34
N LEU A 10 48.67 8.96 3.66
CA LEU A 10 47.27 8.97 4.05
C LEU A 10 47.02 8.27 5.39
N ALA A 11 47.73 7.18 5.68
CA ALA A 11 47.65 6.52 6.98
C ALA A 11 48.23 7.39 8.10
N ASP A 12 49.32 8.12 7.83
CA ASP A 12 49.92 9.04 8.79
C ASP A 12 49.03 10.28 9.06
N VAL A 13 48.33 10.77 8.03
CA VAL A 13 47.30 11.81 8.14
C VAL A 13 46.10 11.32 8.96
N ALA A 14 45.57 10.13 8.66
CA ALA A 14 44.44 9.56 9.40
C ALA A 14 44.79 9.29 10.88
N ALA A 15 46.05 9.00 11.17
CA ALA A 15 46.58 8.85 12.52
C ALA A 15 46.90 10.18 13.23
N GLY A 16 46.66 11.33 12.59
CA GLY A 16 46.93 12.66 13.16
C GLY A 16 48.43 12.98 13.32
N ARG A 17 49.33 12.22 12.69
CA ARG A 17 50.79 12.40 12.79
C ARG A 17 51.33 13.48 11.85
N VAL A 18 50.50 13.98 10.95
CA VAL A 18 50.87 14.97 9.92
C VAL A 18 49.92 16.15 10.02
N GLN A 19 50.47 17.36 10.06
CA GLN A 19 49.71 18.62 10.15
C GLN A 19 49.79 19.44 8.86
N ILE A 20 50.86 19.27 8.07
CA ILE A 20 51.09 19.99 6.83
C ILE A 20 51.65 19.03 5.77
N VAL A 21 51.09 19.07 4.55
CA VAL A 21 51.59 18.35 3.38
C VAL A 21 52.13 19.36 2.37
N VAL A 22 53.42 19.25 2.07
CA VAL A 22 54.11 20.13 1.12
C VAL A 22 54.51 19.36 -0.14
N VAL A 23 54.19 19.89 -1.31
CA VAL A 23 54.58 19.31 -2.60
C VAL A 23 55.23 20.33 -3.51
N TYR A 24 56.20 19.89 -4.32
CA TYR A 24 56.85 20.77 -5.29
C TYR A 24 55.87 21.26 -6.38
N LYS A 25 55.05 20.35 -6.92
CA LYS A 25 54.00 20.57 -7.93
C LYS A 25 52.85 19.59 -7.68
N VAL A 26 51.60 19.97 -8.00
CA VAL A 26 50.41 19.12 -7.79
C VAL A 26 50.45 17.81 -8.59
N ASP A 27 51.06 17.81 -9.78
CA ASP A 27 51.22 16.64 -10.66
C ASP A 27 52.09 15.52 -10.04
N ARG A 28 52.90 15.85 -9.02
CA ARG A 28 53.69 14.89 -8.23
C ARG A 28 52.82 14.09 -7.28
N LEU A 29 51.71 14.65 -6.84
CA LEU A 29 50.75 13.97 -5.97
C LEU A 29 49.78 13.13 -6.80
N THR A 30 49.20 13.69 -7.87
CA THR A 30 48.32 12.97 -8.79
C THR A 30 48.18 13.67 -10.13
N ARG A 31 47.96 12.89 -11.19
CA ARG A 31 47.66 13.39 -12.54
C ARG A 31 46.15 13.61 -12.78
N SER A 32 45.30 13.16 -11.85
CA SER A 32 43.84 13.27 -11.94
C SER A 32 43.36 14.38 -11.01
N LEU A 33 42.69 15.40 -11.57
CA LEU A 33 42.09 16.48 -10.79
C LEU A 33 41.05 15.95 -9.78
N ALA A 34 40.30 14.92 -10.17
CA ALA A 34 39.33 14.27 -9.29
C ALA A 34 39.97 13.51 -8.13
N ASP A 35 41.15 12.93 -8.32
CA ASP A 35 41.89 12.32 -7.23
C ASP A 35 42.54 13.39 -6.35
N PHE A 36 42.98 14.51 -6.92
CA PHE A 36 43.51 15.64 -6.17
C PHE A 36 42.45 16.23 -5.24
N ALA A 37 41.25 16.45 -5.77
CA ALA A 37 40.08 16.88 -5.03
C ALA A 37 39.81 16.02 -3.78
N LYS A 38 39.76 14.70 -3.96
CA LYS A 38 39.55 13.75 -2.85
C LYS A 38 40.66 13.80 -1.80
N LEU A 39 41.91 13.96 -2.23
CA LEU A 39 43.04 14.06 -1.30
C LEU A 39 42.94 15.34 -0.47
N VAL A 40 42.60 16.47 -1.10
CA VAL A 40 42.41 17.75 -0.40
C VAL A 40 41.22 17.71 0.56
N GLU A 41 40.07 17.14 0.17
CA GLU A 41 38.94 16.90 1.07
C GLU A 41 39.33 16.05 2.28
N GLN A 42 40.12 14.99 2.06
CA GLN A 42 40.61 14.13 3.14
C GLN A 42 41.57 14.89 4.08
N PHE A 43 42.44 15.73 3.54
CA PHE A 43 43.33 16.57 4.35
C PHE A 43 42.54 17.59 5.17
N ASP A 44 41.58 18.28 4.57
CA ASP A 44 40.72 19.26 5.25
C ASP A 44 39.88 18.63 6.37
N ALA A 45 39.30 17.45 6.12
CA ALA A 45 38.56 16.68 7.12
C ALA A 45 39.39 16.29 8.36
N HIS A 46 40.72 16.20 8.22
CA HIS A 46 41.65 15.93 9.32
C HIS A 46 42.41 17.18 9.78
N GLY A 47 42.03 18.37 9.32
CA GLY A 47 42.67 19.64 9.68
C GLY A 47 44.10 19.81 9.15
N VAL A 48 44.48 19.06 8.13
CA VAL A 48 45.83 19.08 7.54
C VAL A 48 45.92 20.14 6.45
N SER A 49 46.88 21.05 6.57
CA SER A 49 47.11 22.09 5.56
C SER A 49 47.90 21.54 4.37
N PHE A 50 47.43 21.84 3.16
CA PHE A 50 48.13 21.52 1.91
C PHE A 50 48.77 22.77 1.30
N VAL A 51 50.05 22.64 0.90
CA VAL A 51 50.87 23.69 0.28
C VAL A 51 51.60 23.17 -0.95
N SER A 52 51.49 23.88 -2.08
CA SER A 52 52.32 23.67 -3.27
C SER A 52 53.40 24.75 -3.37
N VAL A 53 54.64 24.36 -3.66
CA VAL A 53 55.80 25.29 -3.68
C VAL A 53 55.81 26.16 -4.93
N THR A 54 55.47 25.59 -6.09
CA THR A 54 55.57 26.29 -7.38
C THR A 54 54.23 26.83 -7.89
N GLN A 55 53.12 26.50 -7.22
CA GLN A 55 51.78 26.92 -7.59
C GLN A 55 51.14 27.55 -6.34
N GLN A 56 50.44 28.67 -6.44
CA GLN A 56 49.84 29.39 -5.29
C GLN A 56 48.62 28.65 -4.68
N PHE A 57 48.69 27.33 -4.49
CA PHE A 57 47.70 26.55 -3.78
C PHE A 57 48.10 26.47 -2.31
N ASN A 58 47.46 27.31 -1.50
CA ASN A 58 47.61 27.30 -0.06
C ASN A 58 46.22 27.22 0.60
N THR A 59 45.93 26.11 1.28
CA THR A 59 44.70 25.92 2.07
C THR A 59 44.58 26.88 3.26
N THR A 60 45.65 27.57 3.64
CA THR A 60 45.69 28.56 4.72
C THR A 60 45.31 29.97 4.25
N SER A 61 45.33 30.28 2.95
CA SER A 61 44.95 31.61 2.43
C SER A 61 43.53 31.63 1.87
N SER A 62 42.80 32.73 2.03
CA SER A 62 41.42 32.88 1.51
C SER A 62 41.34 32.68 -0.01
N MET A 63 42.33 33.17 -0.75
CA MET A 63 42.43 32.99 -2.22
C MET A 63 42.73 31.54 -2.61
N GLY A 64 43.61 30.86 -1.85
CA GLY A 64 43.93 29.45 -2.10
C GLY A 64 42.77 28.52 -1.76
N ARG A 65 42.01 28.79 -0.69
CA ARG A 65 40.74 28.10 -0.39
C ARG A 65 39.70 28.29 -1.50
N LEU A 66 39.54 29.51 -2.02
CA LEU A 66 38.62 29.79 -3.13
C LEU A 66 39.01 28.98 -4.38
N THR A 67 40.29 28.97 -4.74
CA THR A 67 40.76 28.28 -5.95
C THR A 67 40.63 26.76 -5.80
N LEU A 68 40.88 26.22 -4.60
CA LEU A 68 40.63 24.81 -4.31
C LEU A 68 39.15 24.45 -4.42
N ASN A 69 38.24 25.25 -3.86
CA ASN A 69 36.81 25.01 -3.97
C ASN A 69 36.34 25.01 -5.43
N VAL A 70 36.85 25.92 -6.26
CA VAL A 70 36.57 25.93 -7.70
C VAL A 70 37.05 24.64 -8.38
N LEU A 71 38.27 24.18 -8.07
CA LEU A 71 38.79 22.91 -8.59
C LEU A 71 37.98 21.70 -8.13
N LEU A 72 37.51 21.69 -6.88
CA LEU A 72 36.60 20.68 -6.34
C LEU A 72 35.28 20.66 -7.12
N SER A 73 34.67 21.83 -7.36
CA SER A 73 33.44 21.96 -8.15
C SER A 73 33.62 21.43 -9.58
N PHE A 74 34.74 21.72 -10.24
CA PHE A 74 35.04 21.16 -11.56
C PHE A 74 35.23 19.64 -11.53
N ALA A 75 35.93 19.11 -10.52
CA ALA A 75 36.11 17.66 -10.36
C ALA A 75 34.79 16.92 -10.09
N GLN A 76 33.85 17.57 -9.38
CA GLN A 76 32.50 17.06 -9.18
C GLN A 76 31.70 17.11 -10.48
N PHE A 77 31.72 18.26 -11.18
CA PHE A 77 31.06 18.44 -12.47
C PHE A 77 31.54 17.39 -13.50
N GLU A 78 32.84 17.16 -13.64
CA GLU A 78 33.37 16.13 -14.55
C GLU A 78 32.90 14.71 -14.17
N ARG A 79 32.78 14.40 -12.87
CA ARG A 79 32.23 13.11 -12.41
C ARG A 79 30.77 12.96 -12.81
N GLU A 80 29.97 14.01 -12.65
CA GLU A 80 28.55 14.03 -13.01
C GLU A 80 28.38 13.87 -14.53
N VAL A 81 29.09 14.66 -15.34
CA VAL A 81 29.10 14.57 -16.81
C VAL A 81 29.59 13.21 -17.29
N THR A 82 30.62 12.64 -16.67
CA THR A 82 31.09 11.29 -17.00
C THR A 82 30.02 10.24 -16.66
N GLY A 83 29.36 10.37 -15.50
CA GLY A 83 28.24 9.51 -15.12
C GLY A 83 27.04 9.60 -16.07
N GLU A 84 26.72 10.80 -16.54
CA GLU A 84 25.74 11.03 -17.61
C GLU A 84 26.13 10.33 -18.91
N ARG A 85 27.35 10.56 -19.41
CA ARG A 85 27.85 9.91 -20.63
C ARG A 85 27.87 8.39 -20.52
N ILE A 86 28.22 7.83 -19.37
CA ILE A 86 28.17 6.38 -19.14
C ILE A 86 26.72 5.88 -19.19
N ARG A 87 25.78 6.59 -18.56
CA ARG A 87 24.35 6.25 -18.61
C ARG A 87 23.81 6.31 -20.05
N ASP A 88 24.21 7.31 -20.82
CA ASP A 88 23.80 7.46 -22.22
C ASP A 88 24.39 6.36 -23.10
N LYS A 89 25.67 6.00 -22.90
CA LYS A 89 26.28 4.85 -23.56
C LYS A 89 25.57 3.55 -23.20
N ILE A 90 25.24 3.33 -21.92
CA ILE A 90 24.49 2.15 -21.48
C ILE A 90 23.10 2.12 -22.13
N ALA A 91 22.40 3.26 -22.17
CA ALA A 91 21.10 3.36 -22.81
C ALA A 91 21.20 3.07 -24.31
N ALA A 92 22.16 3.67 -25.00
CA ALA A 92 22.41 3.42 -26.43
C ALA A 92 22.78 1.95 -26.70
N SER A 93 23.63 1.34 -25.88
CA SER A 93 23.98 -0.08 -26.02
C SER A 93 22.80 -1.01 -25.75
N LYS A 94 21.96 -0.72 -24.75
CA LYS A 94 20.74 -1.51 -24.49
C LYS A 94 19.70 -1.36 -25.61
N ARG A 95 19.60 -0.17 -26.23
CA ARG A 95 18.77 0.04 -27.44
C ARG A 95 19.27 -0.80 -28.62
N LYS A 96 20.57 -1.02 -28.72
CA LYS A 96 21.21 -1.93 -29.69
C LYS A 96 21.17 -3.41 -29.26
N GLY A 97 20.32 -3.78 -28.29
CA GLY A 97 20.16 -5.18 -27.89
C GLY A 97 21.32 -5.81 -27.12
N LEU A 98 22.28 -5.00 -26.62
CA LEU A 98 23.45 -5.49 -25.89
C LEU A 98 23.17 -5.63 -24.39
N TRP A 99 23.69 -6.71 -23.80
CA TRP A 99 23.68 -6.93 -22.35
C TRP A 99 24.80 -6.12 -21.68
N MET A 100 24.44 -5.11 -20.90
CA MET A 100 25.37 -4.18 -20.25
C MET A 100 25.74 -4.59 -18.81
N GLY A 101 25.65 -5.87 -18.48
CA GLY A 101 26.03 -6.42 -17.18
C GLY A 101 24.91 -6.43 -16.12
N GLY A 102 25.30 -6.78 -14.89
CA GLY A 102 24.38 -7.07 -13.79
C GLY A 102 24.17 -8.56 -13.58
N ILE A 103 23.19 -8.90 -12.75
CA ILE A 103 22.88 -10.30 -12.44
C ILE A 103 22.13 -10.93 -13.61
N ALA A 104 22.69 -11.98 -14.21
CA ALA A 104 22.04 -12.72 -15.28
C ALA A 104 20.73 -13.36 -14.79
N PRO A 105 19.65 -13.30 -15.59
CA PRO A 105 18.42 -14.04 -15.32
C PRO A 105 18.67 -15.55 -15.29
N ILE A 106 17.87 -16.30 -14.51
CA ILE A 106 17.93 -17.77 -14.48
C ILE A 106 17.70 -18.29 -15.89
N GLY A 107 18.49 -19.25 -16.35
CA GLY A 107 18.43 -19.78 -17.73
C GLY A 107 19.49 -19.18 -18.64
N TYR A 108 20.17 -18.11 -18.20
CA TYR A 108 21.22 -17.45 -18.96
C TYR A 108 22.50 -17.30 -18.14
N ARG A 109 23.64 -17.32 -18.85
CA ARG A 109 24.95 -16.92 -18.34
C ARG A 109 25.48 -15.73 -19.13
N PRO A 110 26.19 -14.77 -18.51
CA PRO A 110 26.85 -13.70 -19.24
C PRO A 110 27.84 -14.27 -20.25
N HIS A 111 27.75 -13.81 -21.50
CA HIS A 111 28.72 -14.14 -22.54
C HIS A 111 29.02 -12.87 -23.34
N GLU A 112 30.19 -12.29 -23.09
CA GLU A 112 30.62 -11.02 -23.68
C GLU A 112 29.61 -9.87 -23.42
N ARG A 113 29.04 -9.30 -24.49
CA ARG A 113 27.99 -8.28 -24.46
C ARG A 113 26.59 -8.84 -24.78
N SER A 114 26.41 -10.14 -24.58
CA SER A 114 25.14 -10.85 -24.74
C SER A 114 24.91 -11.85 -23.59
N LEU A 115 23.86 -12.63 -23.70
CA LEU A 115 23.52 -13.72 -22.80
C LEU A 115 23.54 -15.04 -23.58
N ALA A 116 24.26 -16.04 -23.07
CA ALA A 116 24.21 -17.39 -23.60
C ALA A 116 23.24 -18.24 -22.78
N ILE A 117 22.53 -19.16 -23.43
CA ILE A 117 21.63 -20.08 -22.74
C ILE A 117 22.44 -21.07 -21.88
N GLU A 118 21.99 -21.28 -20.66
CA GLU A 118 22.44 -22.35 -19.78
C GLU A 118 21.34 -23.42 -19.75
N GLU A 119 21.52 -24.49 -20.52
CA GLU A 119 20.41 -25.39 -20.91
C GLU A 119 19.66 -26.01 -19.74
N VAL A 120 20.37 -26.46 -18.70
CA VAL A 120 19.76 -27.04 -17.48
C VAL A 120 18.84 -26.04 -16.78
N GLN A 121 19.24 -24.77 -16.71
CA GLN A 121 18.44 -23.72 -16.10
C GLN A 121 17.34 -23.23 -17.03
N ALA A 122 17.59 -23.21 -18.33
CA ALA A 122 16.63 -22.82 -19.35
C ALA A 122 15.47 -23.80 -19.42
N GLU A 123 15.74 -25.12 -19.36
CA GLU A 123 14.67 -26.12 -19.32
C GLU A 123 13.80 -25.97 -18.09
N ARG A 124 14.40 -25.60 -16.95
CA ARG A 124 13.63 -25.28 -15.74
C ARG A 124 12.73 -24.05 -15.93
N VAL A 125 13.19 -23.02 -16.66
CA VAL A 125 12.33 -21.88 -17.03
C VAL A 125 11.21 -22.32 -17.96
N ARG A 126 11.49 -23.10 -19.01
CA ARG A 126 10.46 -23.63 -19.92
C ARG A 126 9.41 -24.44 -19.17
N ALA A 127 9.83 -25.29 -18.23
CA ALA A 127 8.93 -26.07 -17.40
C ALA A 127 8.05 -25.19 -16.49
N ILE A 128 8.58 -24.10 -15.94
CA ILE A 128 7.78 -23.12 -15.17
C ILE A 128 6.67 -22.49 -16.03
N TYR A 129 6.96 -22.16 -17.30
CA TYR A 129 5.97 -21.63 -18.24
C TYR A 129 4.89 -22.68 -18.56
N ARG A 130 5.30 -23.91 -18.89
CA ARG A 130 4.35 -25.03 -19.16
C ARG A 130 3.44 -25.31 -17.96
N LEU A 131 4.01 -25.48 -16.76
CA LEU A 131 3.24 -25.69 -15.53
C LEU A 131 2.28 -24.55 -15.22
N TYR A 132 2.64 -23.30 -15.52
CA TYR A 132 1.72 -22.19 -15.33
C TYR A 132 0.51 -22.28 -16.28
N LEU A 133 0.74 -22.62 -17.55
CA LEU A 133 -0.34 -22.80 -18.53
C LEU A 133 -1.27 -23.96 -18.14
N GLU A 134 -0.73 -25.06 -17.61
CA GLU A 134 -1.52 -26.20 -17.12
C GLU A 134 -2.33 -25.85 -15.87
N LEU A 135 -1.74 -25.15 -14.90
CA LEU A 135 -2.36 -24.90 -13.60
C LEU A 135 -3.25 -23.65 -13.56
N GLY A 136 -3.01 -22.70 -14.47
CA GLY A 136 -3.73 -21.44 -14.61
C GLY A 136 -3.57 -20.44 -13.46
N CYS A 137 -2.71 -20.71 -12.47
CA CYS A 137 -2.55 -19.86 -11.29
C CYS A 137 -1.16 -19.95 -10.67
N VAL A 138 -0.53 -18.79 -10.41
CA VAL A 138 0.80 -18.71 -9.78
C VAL A 138 0.84 -19.32 -8.37
N SER A 139 -0.28 -19.32 -7.63
CA SER A 139 -0.33 -19.95 -6.30
C SER A 139 -0.27 -21.47 -6.39
N ARG A 140 -0.93 -22.06 -7.40
CA ARG A 140 -0.85 -23.50 -7.66
C ARG A 140 0.53 -23.87 -8.19
N LEU A 141 1.07 -23.06 -9.10
CA LEU A 141 2.43 -23.19 -9.61
C LEU A 141 3.47 -23.20 -8.49
N LYS A 142 3.36 -22.29 -7.53
CA LYS A 142 4.25 -22.24 -6.36
C LYS A 142 4.20 -23.55 -5.55
N ARG A 143 3.00 -24.06 -5.28
CA ARG A 143 2.82 -25.34 -4.55
C ARG A 143 3.44 -26.51 -5.31
N GLU A 144 3.29 -26.54 -6.63
CA GLU A 144 3.88 -27.57 -7.48
C GLU A 144 5.41 -27.49 -7.51
N ILE A 145 5.97 -26.29 -7.64
CA ILE A 145 7.42 -26.04 -7.61
C ILE A 145 8.02 -26.44 -6.26
N ASP A 146 7.30 -26.19 -5.16
CA ASP A 146 7.72 -26.61 -3.82
C ASP A 146 7.67 -28.12 -3.64
N ALA A 147 6.62 -28.78 -4.14
CA ALA A 147 6.50 -30.24 -4.11
C ALA A 147 7.64 -30.91 -4.90
N ARG A 148 8.10 -30.29 -5.98
CA ARG A 148 9.26 -30.73 -6.78
C ARG A 148 10.61 -30.34 -6.18
N ALA A 149 10.63 -29.65 -5.04
CA ALA A 149 11.83 -29.14 -4.38
C ALA A 149 12.75 -28.30 -5.29
N TRP A 150 12.19 -27.59 -6.27
CA TRP A 150 12.97 -26.76 -7.17
C TRP A 150 13.48 -25.50 -6.46
N ARG A 151 14.79 -25.25 -6.58
CA ARG A 151 15.47 -24.11 -5.96
C ARG A 151 16.11 -23.22 -7.02
N THR A 152 16.31 -21.97 -6.63
CA THR A 152 17.06 -20.99 -7.44
C THR A 152 18.52 -21.42 -7.55
N PRO A 153 19.19 -21.18 -8.70
CA PRO A 153 20.59 -21.57 -8.85
C PRO A 153 21.47 -20.87 -7.80
N PRO A 154 22.51 -21.56 -7.29
CA PRO A 154 23.50 -20.93 -6.42
C PRO A 154 24.20 -19.83 -7.21
N ARG A 155 24.50 -18.70 -6.56
CA ARG A 155 25.31 -17.64 -7.17
C ARG A 155 26.65 -17.58 -6.48
N ALA A 156 27.72 -17.65 -7.26
CA ALA A 156 29.04 -17.32 -6.81
C ALA A 156 29.14 -15.80 -6.66
N THR A 157 28.99 -15.28 -5.44
CA THR A 157 29.24 -13.88 -5.12
C THR A 157 30.44 -13.81 -4.18
N GLN A 158 31.38 -12.89 -4.45
CA GLN A 158 32.55 -12.63 -3.57
C GLN A 158 32.19 -11.98 -2.22
N ARG A 159 30.91 -11.64 -1.99
CA ARG A 159 30.41 -11.08 -0.72
C ARG A 159 29.90 -12.20 0.19
N GLU A 160 30.26 -12.14 1.47
CA GLU A 160 29.65 -12.99 2.52
C GLU A 160 28.12 -12.82 2.51
N GLY A 161 27.40 -13.94 2.58
CA GLY A 161 25.94 -13.98 2.40
C GLY A 161 25.49 -14.24 0.95
N ALA A 162 26.04 -15.30 0.33
CA ALA A 162 25.69 -15.70 -1.03
C ALA A 162 24.17 -15.73 -1.26
N THR A 163 23.72 -15.09 -2.34
CA THR A 163 22.31 -15.08 -2.74
C THR A 163 22.05 -16.17 -3.77
N GLY A 164 21.35 -17.23 -3.41
CA GLY A 164 21.08 -18.36 -4.30
C GLY A 164 20.66 -19.57 -3.49
N ASP A 165 20.29 -20.66 -4.15
CA ASP A 165 19.86 -21.90 -3.49
C ASP A 165 18.68 -21.70 -2.52
N ARG A 166 17.76 -20.83 -2.89
CA ARG A 166 16.53 -20.55 -2.14
C ARG A 166 15.31 -21.10 -2.88
N PRO A 167 14.25 -21.51 -2.15
CA PRO A 167 12.95 -21.81 -2.77
C PRO A 167 12.43 -20.61 -3.57
N PHE A 168 11.73 -20.87 -4.67
CA PHE A 168 11.12 -19.80 -5.47
C PHE A 168 10.01 -19.10 -4.67
N SER A 169 10.07 -17.78 -4.52
CA SER A 169 8.95 -17.02 -3.94
C SER A 169 7.89 -16.72 -5.00
N ARG A 170 6.63 -16.45 -4.58
CA ARG A 170 5.57 -16.06 -5.52
C ARG A 170 5.94 -14.83 -6.35
N GLY A 171 6.55 -13.82 -5.71
CA GLY A 171 7.01 -12.62 -6.40
C GLY A 171 8.10 -12.92 -7.43
N HIS A 172 8.99 -13.87 -7.12
CA HIS A 172 10.00 -14.31 -8.08
C HIS A 172 9.39 -15.01 -9.30
N LEU A 173 8.38 -15.86 -9.10
CA LEU A 173 7.67 -16.53 -10.19
C LEU A 173 6.94 -15.53 -11.09
N TYR A 174 6.27 -14.52 -10.53
CA TYR A 174 5.70 -13.42 -11.33
C TYR A 174 6.79 -12.73 -12.16
N ARG A 175 7.94 -12.44 -11.55
CA ARG A 175 9.05 -11.80 -12.25
C ARG A 175 9.61 -12.67 -13.38
N ILE A 176 9.64 -14.00 -13.23
CA ILE A 176 10.07 -14.91 -14.29
C ILE A 176 9.05 -14.87 -15.43
N LEU A 177 7.77 -15.10 -15.13
CA LEU A 177 6.68 -15.18 -16.11
C LEU A 177 6.45 -13.85 -16.86
N SER A 178 6.84 -12.71 -16.29
CA SER A 178 6.63 -11.38 -16.88
C SER A 178 7.88 -10.70 -17.42
N ASN A 179 9.05 -11.35 -17.39
CA ASN A 179 10.31 -10.70 -17.84
C ASN A 179 10.58 -10.93 -19.33
N PRO A 180 10.54 -9.88 -20.18
CA PRO A 180 10.72 -10.01 -21.64
C PRO A 180 12.08 -10.59 -22.06
N VAL A 181 13.05 -10.66 -21.15
CA VAL A 181 14.35 -11.30 -21.43
C VAL A 181 14.21 -12.74 -21.92
N TYR A 182 13.20 -13.47 -21.47
CA TYR A 182 12.97 -14.85 -21.89
C TYR A 182 12.47 -14.97 -23.34
N ARG A 183 12.03 -13.87 -23.94
CA ARG A 183 11.67 -13.73 -25.36
C ARG A 183 12.85 -13.24 -26.22
N GLY A 184 14.05 -13.09 -25.65
CA GLY A 184 15.17 -12.51 -26.41
C GLY A 184 15.21 -10.98 -26.40
N GLN A 185 14.53 -10.32 -25.46
CA GLN A 185 14.43 -8.85 -25.43
C GLN A 185 15.07 -8.20 -24.21
N ILE A 186 15.43 -6.92 -24.31
CA ILE A 186 16.05 -6.15 -23.23
C ILE A 186 15.16 -4.98 -22.84
N VAL A 187 14.95 -4.80 -21.54
CA VAL A 187 14.15 -3.70 -21.00
C VAL A 187 15.06 -2.58 -20.45
N HIS A 188 14.77 -1.34 -20.83
CA HIS A 188 15.41 -0.15 -20.27
C HIS A 188 14.38 0.97 -20.06
N LYS A 189 14.26 1.47 -18.82
CA LYS A 189 13.31 2.53 -18.43
C LYS A 189 11.88 2.30 -18.95
N GLY A 190 11.40 1.06 -18.89
CA GLY A 190 10.05 0.68 -19.34
C GLY A 190 9.90 0.45 -20.84
N GLN A 191 10.90 0.79 -21.66
CA GLN A 191 10.94 0.48 -23.08
C GLN A 191 11.57 -0.90 -23.31
N VAL A 192 11.05 -1.61 -24.30
CA VAL A 192 11.48 -2.97 -24.68
C VAL A 192 12.20 -2.89 -26.03
N PHE A 193 13.38 -3.50 -26.12
CA PHE A 193 14.20 -3.56 -27.33
C PHE A 193 14.50 -5.01 -27.68
N GLU A 194 14.68 -5.29 -28.96
CA GLU A 194 15.18 -6.59 -29.41
C GLU A 194 16.61 -6.81 -28.90
N GLY A 195 16.83 -7.96 -28.26
CA GLY A 195 18.12 -8.36 -27.70
C GLY A 195 18.87 -9.26 -28.67
N HIS A 196 20.19 -9.31 -28.53
CA HIS A 196 21.04 -10.22 -29.32
C HIS A 196 21.13 -11.63 -28.72
N HIS A 197 20.46 -11.88 -27.60
CA HIS A 197 20.49 -13.19 -26.94
C HIS A 197 19.33 -14.07 -27.42
N PRO A 198 19.55 -15.39 -27.54
CA PRO A 198 18.49 -16.31 -27.96
C PRO A 198 17.35 -16.37 -26.93
N ALA A 199 16.11 -16.48 -27.42
CA ALA A 199 14.93 -16.66 -26.59
C ALA A 199 14.91 -18.06 -25.95
N ILE A 200 14.44 -18.14 -24.70
CA ILE A 200 14.17 -19.43 -24.02
C ILE A 200 12.72 -19.86 -24.24
N VAL A 201 11.81 -18.90 -24.43
CA VAL A 201 10.37 -19.10 -24.55
C VAL A 201 9.86 -18.51 -25.87
N ASP A 202 9.08 -19.31 -26.60
CA ASP A 202 8.46 -18.89 -27.86
C ASP A 202 7.36 -17.84 -27.66
N GLN A 203 7.14 -17.02 -28.70
CA GLN A 203 6.15 -15.95 -28.69
C GLN A 203 4.73 -16.44 -28.35
N ALA A 204 4.33 -17.60 -28.87
CA ALA A 204 3.00 -18.18 -28.60
C ALA A 204 2.82 -18.55 -27.13
N VAL A 205 3.81 -19.24 -26.53
CA VAL A 205 3.80 -19.62 -25.11
C VAL A 205 3.83 -18.37 -24.23
N TRP A 206 4.69 -17.40 -24.57
CA TRP A 206 4.78 -16.13 -23.86
C TRP A 206 3.43 -15.40 -23.83
N GLN A 207 2.78 -15.27 -24.99
CA GLN A 207 1.51 -14.56 -25.11
C GLN A 207 0.41 -15.24 -24.29
N ALA A 208 0.27 -16.57 -24.39
CA ALA A 208 -0.70 -17.33 -23.59
C ALA A 208 -0.50 -17.13 -22.08
N VAL A 209 0.76 -17.05 -21.62
CA VAL A 209 1.07 -16.74 -20.22
C VAL A 209 0.66 -15.31 -19.85
N GLN A 210 0.96 -14.31 -20.69
CA GLN A 210 0.56 -12.92 -20.42
C GLN A 210 -0.96 -12.77 -20.35
N ASP A 211 -1.70 -13.42 -21.26
CA ASP A 211 -3.16 -13.39 -21.29
C ASP A 211 -3.74 -14.06 -20.04
N GLY A 212 -3.18 -15.20 -19.63
CA GLY A 212 -3.55 -15.85 -18.37
C GLY A 212 -3.27 -14.98 -17.14
N LEU A 213 -2.15 -14.27 -17.11
CA LEU A 213 -1.81 -13.34 -16.02
C LEU A 213 -2.75 -12.13 -16.00
N ALA A 214 -3.14 -11.61 -17.16
CA ALA A 214 -4.07 -10.49 -17.30
C ALA A 214 -5.49 -10.89 -16.88
N SER A 215 -5.99 -12.03 -17.34
CA SER A 215 -7.30 -12.59 -16.93
C SER A 215 -7.37 -12.82 -15.41
N ASN A 216 -6.30 -13.35 -14.81
CA ASN A 216 -6.21 -13.52 -13.37
C ASN A 216 -6.18 -12.19 -12.59
N ARG A 217 -5.79 -11.08 -13.22
CA ARG A 217 -5.84 -9.73 -12.62
C ARG A 217 -7.27 -9.17 -12.63
N GLN A 218 -8.10 -9.57 -13.58
CA GLN A 218 -9.48 -9.13 -13.76
C GLN A 218 -10.47 -9.85 -12.84
N GLY A 219 -10.16 -9.94 -11.53
CA GLY A 219 -11.09 -9.98 -10.37
C GLY A 219 -12.44 -10.72 -10.41
N GLN A 220 -12.73 -11.62 -11.35
CA GLN A 220 -14.07 -12.21 -11.54
C GLN A 220 -14.35 -13.39 -10.60
N ARG A 221 -13.37 -13.89 -9.85
CA ARG A 221 -13.61 -15.04 -8.97
C ARG A 221 -13.83 -14.63 -7.52
N VAL A 222 -15.11 -14.67 -7.12
CA VAL A 222 -15.47 -15.09 -5.76
C VAL A 222 -14.71 -16.40 -5.49
N ARG A 223 -13.83 -16.39 -4.48
CA ARG A 223 -13.17 -17.61 -4.02
C ARG A 223 -14.23 -18.53 -3.42
N ARG A 224 -14.80 -19.45 -4.22
CA ARG A 224 -15.62 -20.56 -3.73
C ARG A 224 -14.80 -21.30 -2.66
N GLY A 225 -15.22 -21.24 -1.40
CA GLY A 225 -14.56 -21.89 -0.27
C GLY A 225 -13.84 -20.98 0.75
N ALA A 226 -13.90 -19.65 0.63
CA ALA A 226 -13.40 -18.78 1.71
C ALA A 226 -14.36 -18.80 2.92
N LYS A 227 -13.86 -19.12 4.13
CA LYS A 227 -14.64 -19.13 5.40
C LYS A 227 -15.40 -17.81 5.64
N ASP A 228 -14.89 -16.69 5.13
CA ASP A 228 -15.49 -15.35 5.18
C ASP A 228 -15.54 -14.71 3.79
N ALA A 229 -16.31 -15.28 2.87
CA ALA A 229 -16.54 -14.64 1.56
C ALA A 229 -17.30 -13.31 1.74
N SER A 230 -16.85 -12.28 1.03
CA SER A 230 -17.51 -10.96 1.00
C SER A 230 -18.78 -11.02 0.16
N LEU A 231 -19.90 -10.55 0.72
CA LEU A 231 -21.24 -10.70 0.11
C LEU A 231 -21.34 -10.02 -1.26
N LEU A 232 -20.73 -8.84 -1.39
CA LEU A 232 -20.78 -7.98 -2.57
C LEU A 232 -19.52 -8.10 -3.43
N ALA A 233 -18.74 -9.17 -3.27
CA ALA A 233 -17.50 -9.35 -4.01
C ALA A 233 -17.76 -9.33 -5.53
N GLY A 234 -17.15 -8.37 -6.22
CA GLY A 234 -17.27 -8.19 -7.67
C GLY A 234 -18.44 -7.30 -8.12
N LEU A 235 -19.32 -6.87 -7.21
CA LEU A 235 -20.52 -6.09 -7.53
C LEU A 235 -20.39 -4.59 -7.24
N VAL A 236 -19.40 -4.17 -6.45
CA VAL A 236 -19.27 -2.78 -5.95
C VAL A 236 -18.33 -1.94 -6.82
N PHE A 237 -18.76 -0.74 -7.17
CA PHE A 237 -18.05 0.24 -7.97
C PHE A 237 -18.12 1.64 -7.33
N GLY A 238 -17.07 2.44 -7.51
CA GLY A 238 -17.00 3.82 -7.04
C GLY A 238 -17.59 4.81 -8.05
N SER A 239 -17.65 6.08 -7.67
CA SER A 239 -18.11 7.20 -8.52
C SER A 239 -17.32 7.31 -9.84
N SER A 240 -16.02 7.06 -9.82
CA SER A 240 -15.15 7.06 -11.00
C SER A 240 -15.30 5.83 -11.91
N GLY A 241 -16.18 4.89 -11.58
CA GLY A 241 -16.38 3.64 -12.32
C GLY A 241 -15.43 2.51 -11.94
N ASP A 242 -14.43 2.78 -11.10
CA ASP A 242 -13.49 1.77 -10.59
C ASP A 242 -14.17 0.74 -9.70
N ARG A 243 -13.73 -0.52 -9.79
CA ARG A 243 -14.26 -1.59 -8.95
C ARG A 243 -13.65 -1.57 -7.55
N LEU A 244 -14.49 -1.64 -6.52
CA LEU A 244 -14.04 -1.81 -5.14
C LEU A 244 -13.81 -3.30 -4.86
N THR A 245 -12.59 -3.63 -4.42
CA THR A 245 -12.19 -5.01 -4.14
C THR A 245 -12.28 -5.30 -2.63
N PRO A 246 -12.83 -6.45 -2.22
CA PRO A 246 -12.83 -6.83 -0.82
C PRO A 246 -11.40 -7.02 -0.29
N SER A 247 -11.10 -6.34 0.81
CA SER A 247 -9.83 -6.37 1.53
C SER A 247 -10.07 -6.59 3.02
N HIS A 248 -9.04 -7.00 3.75
CA HIS A 248 -9.13 -7.16 5.19
C HIS A 248 -7.83 -6.76 5.89
N ALA A 249 -7.95 -6.29 7.13
CA ALA A 249 -6.85 -6.11 8.06
C ALA A 249 -7.09 -6.97 9.29
N ALA A 250 -6.03 -7.53 9.87
CA ALA A 250 -6.11 -8.29 11.12
C ALA A 250 -5.39 -7.54 12.23
N LYS A 251 -6.00 -7.44 13.42
CA LYS A 251 -5.36 -6.94 14.63
C LYS A 251 -5.69 -7.90 15.77
N GLY A 252 -4.69 -8.67 16.20
CA GLY A 252 -4.90 -9.82 17.10
C GLY A 252 -5.81 -10.87 16.45
N GLN A 253 -6.80 -11.36 17.20
CA GLN A 253 -7.81 -12.30 16.69
C GLN A 253 -8.94 -11.63 15.88
N LYS A 254 -9.04 -10.28 15.90
CA LYS A 254 -10.13 -9.57 15.24
C LYS A 254 -9.78 -9.23 13.79
N ARG A 255 -10.65 -9.64 12.86
CA ARG A 255 -10.54 -9.38 11.43
C ARG A 255 -11.49 -8.26 11.01
N TYR A 256 -10.95 -7.21 10.40
CA TYR A 256 -11.70 -6.07 9.88
C TYR A 256 -11.79 -6.18 8.35
N ARG A 257 -13.01 -6.14 7.81
CA ARG A 257 -13.30 -6.30 6.37
C ARG A 257 -13.68 -4.97 5.74
N TYR A 258 -13.21 -4.73 4.52
CA TYR A 258 -13.41 -3.49 3.78
C TYR A 258 -13.64 -3.76 2.29
N TYR A 259 -14.29 -2.84 1.60
CA TYR A 259 -14.27 -2.69 0.15
C TYR A 259 -13.37 -1.51 -0.19
N VAL A 260 -12.33 -1.73 -1.01
CA VAL A 260 -11.29 -0.75 -1.30
C VAL A 260 -11.22 -0.49 -2.80
N GLY A 261 -11.38 0.78 -3.19
CA GLY A 261 -11.22 1.25 -4.57
C GLY A 261 -9.82 1.76 -4.83
N LYS A 262 -9.37 1.65 -6.09
CA LYS A 262 -8.12 2.27 -6.57
C LYS A 262 -8.47 3.44 -7.50
N GLY A 263 -9.24 4.41 -7.02
CA GLY A 263 -9.59 5.59 -7.82
C GLY A 263 -8.83 6.81 -7.31
N GLY A 264 -8.09 7.48 -8.20
CA GLY A 264 -7.60 8.87 -8.07
C GLY A 264 -7.02 9.33 -6.72
N GLU A 265 -6.99 10.65 -6.50
CA GLU A 265 -6.34 11.33 -5.36
C GLU A 265 -6.78 10.86 -3.96
N GLU A 266 -7.90 10.14 -3.80
CA GLU A 266 -8.32 9.56 -2.51
C GLU A 266 -8.78 8.10 -2.61
N THR A 267 -8.08 7.22 -1.88
CA THR A 267 -8.38 5.79 -1.82
C THR A 267 -9.67 5.53 -1.02
N LEU A 268 -10.77 5.23 -1.71
CA LEU A 268 -12.05 4.91 -1.05
C LEU A 268 -11.95 3.58 -0.27
N ARG A 269 -12.18 3.61 1.05
CA ARG A 269 -12.17 2.44 1.93
C ARG A 269 -13.43 2.40 2.79
N ILE A 270 -14.34 1.48 2.47
CA ILE A 270 -15.65 1.34 3.14
C ILE A 270 -15.67 0.04 3.97
N PRO A 271 -16.05 0.06 5.26
CA PRO A 271 -16.30 -1.13 6.07
C PRO A 271 -17.33 -2.04 5.42
N ALA A 272 -16.92 -3.29 5.16
CA ALA A 272 -17.78 -4.28 4.53
C ALA A 272 -19.10 -4.52 5.31
N PRO A 273 -19.11 -4.61 6.66
CA PRO A 273 -20.36 -4.84 7.40
C PRO A 273 -21.37 -3.70 7.30
N GLU A 274 -20.92 -2.45 7.11
CA GLU A 274 -21.83 -1.30 6.97
C GLU A 274 -22.42 -1.27 5.56
N LEU A 275 -21.59 -1.44 4.53
CA LEU A 275 -22.05 -1.50 3.14
C LEU A 275 -22.96 -2.71 2.88
N GLU A 276 -22.58 -3.89 3.37
CA GLU A 276 -23.36 -5.12 3.22
C GLU A 276 -24.74 -4.99 3.87
N ARG A 277 -24.81 -4.44 5.10
CA ARG A 277 -26.10 -4.19 5.77
C ARG A 277 -26.95 -3.14 5.03
N GLY A 278 -26.33 -2.07 4.54
CA GLY A 278 -27.04 -1.03 3.78
C GLY A 278 -27.66 -1.58 2.51
N VAL A 279 -26.88 -2.33 1.72
CA VAL A 279 -27.35 -2.96 0.47
C VAL A 279 -28.44 -3.99 0.75
N VAL A 280 -28.22 -4.89 1.71
CA VAL A 280 -29.21 -5.91 2.11
C VAL A 280 -30.51 -5.26 2.58
N GLY A 281 -30.43 -4.19 3.38
CA GLY A 281 -31.60 -3.46 3.85
C GLY A 281 -32.36 -2.73 2.74
N CYS A 282 -31.68 -2.20 1.72
CA CYS A 282 -32.33 -1.63 0.54
C CYS A 282 -33.01 -2.70 -0.32
N LEU A 283 -32.33 -3.83 -0.56
CA LEU A 283 -32.89 -4.95 -1.32
C LEU A 283 -34.11 -5.55 -0.63
N ALA A 284 -34.03 -5.82 0.67
CA ALA A 284 -35.13 -6.41 1.41
C ALA A 284 -36.38 -5.51 1.42
N ARG A 285 -36.21 -4.19 1.57
CA ARG A 285 -37.32 -3.23 1.48
C ARG A 285 -37.96 -3.20 0.10
N PHE A 286 -37.15 -3.16 -0.95
CA PHE A 286 -37.66 -3.22 -2.31
C PHE A 286 -38.47 -4.50 -2.56
N LEU A 287 -37.96 -5.66 -2.13
CA LEU A 287 -38.63 -6.95 -2.31
C LEU A 287 -39.90 -7.14 -1.46
N GLN A 288 -40.03 -6.39 -0.36
CA GLN A 288 -41.21 -6.40 0.50
C GLN A 288 -42.31 -5.42 0.04
N ASP A 289 -41.95 -4.45 -0.79
CA ASP A 289 -42.87 -3.47 -1.36
C ASP A 289 -43.50 -4.04 -2.63
N GLU A 290 -44.70 -4.61 -2.49
CA GLU A 290 -45.40 -5.28 -3.59
C GLU A 290 -45.64 -4.34 -4.78
N GLY A 291 -45.95 -3.06 -4.53
CA GLY A 291 -46.17 -2.07 -5.58
C GLY A 291 -44.90 -1.85 -6.41
N ARG A 292 -43.77 -1.62 -5.75
CA ARG A 292 -42.48 -1.43 -6.44
C ARG A 292 -41.98 -2.68 -7.15
N VAL A 293 -42.28 -3.87 -6.63
CA VAL A 293 -41.96 -5.12 -7.32
C VAL A 293 -42.82 -5.24 -8.58
N ILE A 294 -44.12 -4.97 -8.51
CA ILE A 294 -45.03 -5.01 -9.66
C ILE A 294 -44.59 -4.01 -10.74
N ASP A 295 -44.23 -2.78 -10.37
CA ASP A 295 -43.73 -1.76 -11.31
C ASP A 295 -42.44 -2.21 -12.03
N ALA A 296 -41.64 -3.06 -11.38
CA ALA A 296 -40.43 -3.62 -11.95
C ALA A 296 -40.66 -4.85 -12.84
N LEU A 297 -41.88 -5.40 -12.86
CA LEU A 297 -42.28 -6.48 -13.76
C LEU A 297 -42.85 -5.87 -15.04
N THR A 298 -42.28 -6.16 -16.21
CA THR A 298 -42.89 -5.72 -17.48
C THR A 298 -43.94 -6.71 -17.96
N GLY A 299 -45.12 -6.21 -18.32
CA GLY A 299 -45.99 -6.82 -19.34
C GLY A 299 -46.57 -8.20 -19.02
N THR A 300 -46.46 -8.70 -17.79
CA THR A 300 -47.16 -9.93 -17.39
C THR A 300 -48.61 -9.59 -17.07
N GLY A 301 -49.46 -9.52 -18.10
CA GLY A 301 -50.93 -9.51 -17.95
C GLY A 301 -51.49 -10.81 -17.34
N ASP A 302 -50.62 -11.78 -17.06
CA ASP A 302 -50.96 -13.02 -16.38
C ASP A 302 -50.80 -12.87 -14.86
N ALA A 303 -51.93 -12.83 -14.15
CA ALA A 303 -51.99 -12.72 -12.70
C ALA A 303 -51.20 -13.82 -11.98
N THR A 304 -51.08 -15.02 -12.58
CA THR A 304 -50.35 -16.14 -11.97
C THR A 304 -48.84 -15.89 -11.96
N ALA A 305 -48.30 -15.29 -13.02
CA ALA A 305 -46.88 -14.94 -13.11
C ALA A 305 -46.50 -13.85 -12.09
N VAL A 306 -47.37 -12.84 -11.93
CA VAL A 306 -47.18 -11.76 -10.93
C VAL A 306 -47.19 -12.32 -9.51
N GLN A 307 -48.16 -13.20 -9.18
CA GLN A 307 -48.21 -13.85 -7.87
C GLN A 307 -46.96 -14.71 -7.60
N GLY A 308 -46.47 -15.43 -8.62
CA GLY A 308 -45.22 -16.19 -8.53
C GLY A 308 -44.00 -15.31 -8.25
N ALA A 309 -43.88 -14.18 -8.93
CA ALA A 309 -42.80 -13.21 -8.73
C ALA A 309 -42.84 -12.58 -7.33
N LEU A 310 -44.03 -12.17 -6.85
CA LEU A 310 -44.22 -11.62 -5.50
C LEU A 310 -43.86 -12.64 -4.41
N ARG A 311 -44.24 -13.91 -4.59
CA ARG A 311 -43.84 -14.98 -3.67
C ARG A 311 -42.32 -15.15 -3.64
N GLN A 312 -41.65 -15.20 -4.79
CA GLN A 312 -40.19 -15.30 -4.86
C GLN A 312 -39.50 -14.06 -4.29
N ALA A 313 -40.10 -12.87 -4.43
CA ALA A 313 -39.60 -11.64 -3.82
C ALA A 313 -39.63 -11.74 -2.28
N LYS A 314 -40.74 -12.20 -1.70
CA LYS A 314 -40.87 -12.43 -0.25
C LYS A 314 -39.88 -13.48 0.27
N GLU A 315 -39.72 -14.60 -0.45
CA GLU A 315 -38.75 -15.64 -0.11
C GLU A 315 -37.32 -15.08 -0.12
N ALA A 316 -36.94 -14.34 -1.16
CA ALA A 316 -35.62 -13.70 -1.26
C ALA A 316 -35.40 -12.62 -0.19
N ALA A 317 -36.43 -11.85 0.18
CA ALA A 317 -36.35 -10.90 1.28
C ALA A 317 -36.09 -11.61 2.62
N GLY A 318 -36.75 -12.75 2.86
CA GLY A 318 -36.52 -13.60 4.01
C GLY A 318 -35.09 -14.14 4.08
N GLU A 319 -34.55 -14.63 2.96
CA GLU A 319 -33.15 -15.08 2.88
C GLU A 319 -32.15 -13.96 3.17
N LEU A 320 -32.42 -12.75 2.69
CA LEU A 320 -31.58 -11.57 2.89
C LEU A 320 -31.58 -11.06 4.34
N GLN A 321 -32.67 -11.27 5.08
CA GLN A 321 -32.80 -10.84 6.49
C GLN A 321 -32.20 -11.83 7.50
N GLN A 322 -31.74 -13.00 7.06
CA GLN A 322 -31.03 -13.95 7.93
C GLN A 322 -29.72 -13.37 8.48
N VAL A 323 -29.26 -13.91 9.62
CA VAL A 323 -28.00 -13.50 10.27
C VAL A 323 -26.79 -13.57 9.32
N LYS A 324 -26.81 -14.51 8.36
CA LYS A 324 -25.80 -14.63 7.31
C LYS A 324 -26.48 -14.77 5.94
N PRO A 325 -26.67 -13.66 5.20
CA PRO A 325 -27.29 -13.69 3.88
C PRO A 325 -26.53 -14.57 2.90
N ARG A 326 -27.26 -15.28 2.02
CA ARG A 326 -26.66 -16.11 0.98
C ARG A 326 -26.10 -15.24 -0.15
N ILE A 327 -24.85 -15.50 -0.52
CA ILE A 327 -24.16 -14.79 -1.62
C ILE A 327 -24.89 -15.02 -2.94
N GLU A 328 -25.42 -16.21 -3.15
CA GLU A 328 -26.13 -16.60 -4.36
C GLU A 328 -27.41 -15.77 -4.58
N THR A 329 -28.16 -15.49 -3.52
CA THR A 329 -29.36 -14.63 -3.58
C THR A 329 -29.00 -13.22 -4.03
N VAL A 330 -27.94 -12.62 -3.47
CA VAL A 330 -27.47 -11.29 -3.89
C VAL A 330 -26.95 -11.30 -5.32
N GLN A 331 -26.19 -12.32 -5.71
CA GLN A 331 -25.65 -12.44 -7.07
C GLN A 331 -26.74 -12.68 -8.12
N ARG A 332 -27.84 -13.35 -7.76
CA ARG A 332 -29.00 -13.53 -8.64
C ARG A 332 -29.74 -12.21 -8.85
N LEU A 333 -29.92 -11.41 -7.81
CA LEU A 333 -30.72 -10.19 -7.87
C LEU A 333 -29.94 -8.97 -8.38
N VAL A 334 -28.66 -8.84 -8.02
CA VAL A 334 -27.89 -7.61 -8.21
C VAL A 334 -26.92 -7.73 -9.37
N GLU A 335 -26.98 -6.75 -10.26
CA GLU A 335 -26.05 -6.59 -11.37
C GLU A 335 -24.86 -5.73 -10.98
N ARG A 336 -25.13 -4.56 -10.38
CA ARG A 336 -24.13 -3.54 -10.09
C ARG A 336 -24.54 -2.71 -8.87
N ILE A 337 -23.55 -2.35 -8.06
CA ILE A 337 -23.71 -1.43 -6.93
C ILE A 337 -22.73 -0.28 -7.15
N ALA A 338 -23.23 0.93 -7.37
CA ALA A 338 -22.42 2.14 -7.44
C ALA A 338 -22.53 2.91 -6.13
N VAL A 339 -21.39 3.31 -5.58
CA VAL A 339 -21.29 4.05 -4.32
C VAL A 339 -20.63 5.41 -4.60
N SER A 340 -21.34 6.48 -4.30
CA SER A 340 -20.82 7.86 -4.23
C SER A 340 -20.79 8.34 -2.77
N LEU A 341 -20.35 9.58 -2.54
CA LEU A 341 -20.27 10.19 -1.21
C LEU A 341 -21.65 10.39 -0.57
N ASP A 342 -22.66 10.58 -1.40
CA ASP A 342 -24.02 11.02 -1.08
C ASP A 342 -25.13 10.01 -1.49
N GLN A 343 -24.80 9.01 -2.33
CA GLN A 343 -25.78 8.11 -2.91
C GLN A 343 -25.27 6.66 -3.04
N LEU A 344 -26.17 5.72 -2.78
CA LEU A 344 -26.01 4.30 -3.09
C LEU A 344 -27.00 3.93 -4.18
N ARG A 345 -26.49 3.51 -5.33
CA ARG A 345 -27.29 3.05 -6.47
C ARG A 345 -27.11 1.55 -6.65
N ILE A 346 -28.20 0.78 -6.56
CA ILE A 346 -28.21 -0.67 -6.73
C ILE A 346 -29.00 -0.99 -7.99
N THR A 347 -28.32 -1.48 -9.01
CA THR A 347 -28.93 -1.96 -10.26
C THR A 347 -29.24 -3.45 -10.13
N LEU A 348 -30.51 -3.79 -10.23
CA LEU A 348 -31.03 -5.14 -10.24
C LEU A 348 -30.96 -5.73 -11.64
N LYS A 349 -30.70 -7.03 -11.73
CA LYS A 349 -30.63 -7.76 -13.01
C LYS A 349 -32.01 -7.92 -13.64
N ALA A 350 -32.09 -7.75 -14.96
CA ALA A 350 -33.20 -8.30 -15.73
C ALA A 350 -33.26 -9.83 -15.53
N GLY A 351 -34.43 -10.35 -15.19
CA GLY A 351 -34.61 -11.76 -14.82
C GLY A 351 -34.12 -12.13 -13.42
N GLY A 352 -33.76 -11.16 -12.57
CA GLY A 352 -33.46 -11.41 -11.17
C GLY A 352 -34.65 -12.02 -10.41
N LEU A 353 -35.87 -11.60 -10.79
CA LEU A 353 -37.14 -12.28 -10.56
C LEU A 353 -37.79 -12.59 -11.91
N PRO A 354 -38.68 -13.59 -12.01
CA PRO A 354 -39.43 -13.89 -13.22
C PRO A 354 -40.17 -12.64 -13.72
N GLY A 355 -39.96 -12.26 -14.98
CA GLY A 355 -40.61 -11.08 -15.59
C GLY A 355 -40.04 -9.72 -15.18
N MET A 356 -39.03 -9.68 -14.30
CA MET A 356 -38.43 -8.43 -13.83
C MET A 356 -37.49 -7.84 -14.87
N VAL A 357 -37.66 -6.56 -15.18
CA VAL A 357 -36.70 -5.81 -15.99
C VAL A 357 -35.55 -5.28 -15.14
N GLN A 358 -34.55 -4.71 -15.80
CA GLN A 358 -33.47 -4.03 -15.11
C GLN A 358 -34.04 -2.81 -14.38
N THR A 359 -33.94 -2.81 -13.05
CA THR A 359 -34.49 -1.74 -12.19
C THR A 359 -33.42 -1.22 -11.27
N THR A 360 -33.47 0.07 -10.96
CA THR A 360 -32.49 0.71 -10.09
C THR A 360 -33.14 1.16 -8.77
N ILE A 361 -32.53 0.78 -7.66
CA ILE A 361 -32.86 1.27 -6.32
C ILE A 361 -31.83 2.35 -5.96
N GLU A 362 -32.33 3.53 -5.62
CA GLU A 362 -31.49 4.63 -5.12
C GLU A 362 -31.79 4.85 -3.64
N ALA A 363 -30.73 4.98 -2.85
CA ALA A 363 -30.82 5.32 -1.43
C ALA A 363 -29.80 6.41 -1.10
N PRO A 364 -30.20 7.49 -0.39
CA PRO A 364 -29.26 8.50 0.04
C PRO A 364 -28.33 7.89 1.10
N VAL A 365 -27.03 8.12 0.96
CA VAL A 365 -26.02 7.67 1.93
C VAL A 365 -25.09 8.82 2.26
N GLN A 366 -24.60 8.90 3.48
CA GLN A 366 -23.51 9.80 3.83
C GLN A 366 -22.28 8.95 4.13
N LEU A 367 -21.27 9.03 3.26
CA LEU A 367 -19.94 8.52 3.54
C LEU A 367 -19.16 9.58 4.34
N LYS A 368 -19.07 9.40 5.66
CA LYS A 368 -18.28 10.30 6.54
C LYS A 368 -16.98 9.65 6.97
N ARG A 369 -15.86 10.37 6.86
CA ARG A 369 -14.52 9.88 7.21
C ARG A 369 -14.37 9.77 8.73
N CYS A 370 -14.07 8.57 9.24
CA CYS A 370 -13.78 8.32 10.65
C CYS A 370 -12.38 7.69 10.74
N GLY A 371 -11.36 8.52 10.93
CA GLY A 371 -9.96 8.10 10.87
C GLY A 371 -9.54 7.66 9.45
N MET A 372 -8.97 6.46 9.31
CA MET A 372 -8.52 5.91 8.02
C MET A 372 -9.60 5.18 7.20
N ALA A 373 -10.86 5.20 7.65
CA ALA A 373 -11.97 4.52 6.97
C ALA A 373 -13.19 5.44 6.83
N MET A 374 -13.97 5.25 5.76
CA MET A 374 -15.25 5.94 5.54
C MET A 374 -16.35 5.14 6.22
N ARG A 375 -17.18 5.75 7.08
CA ARG A 375 -18.41 5.11 7.57
C ARG A 375 -19.56 5.41 6.64
N LEU A 376 -20.38 4.40 6.34
CA LEU A 376 -21.56 4.55 5.50
C LEU A 376 -22.80 4.70 6.38
N ILE A 377 -23.46 5.85 6.27
CA ILE A 377 -24.75 6.12 6.93
C ILE A 377 -25.81 6.10 5.84
N VAL A 378 -26.69 5.10 5.83
CA VAL A 378 -27.81 5.11 4.90
C VAL A 378 -28.90 6.00 5.48
N GLY A 379 -29.17 7.14 4.86
CA GLY A 379 -30.25 8.04 5.25
C GLY A 379 -31.57 7.37 4.93
N ASN A 380 -32.33 6.96 5.94
CA ASN A 380 -33.74 6.63 5.75
C ASN A 380 -34.49 6.98 7.03
N GLY A 381 -35.39 7.97 6.90
CA GLY A 381 -36.52 8.49 7.70
C GLY A 381 -37.02 7.86 8.99
N SER A 382 -36.34 6.90 9.60
CA SER A 382 -36.51 6.56 11.00
C SER A 382 -35.46 7.36 11.75
N ALA A 383 -35.85 8.13 12.78
CA ALA A 383 -34.92 8.70 13.74
C ALA A 383 -33.81 7.67 14.01
N PRO A 384 -32.51 8.06 14.02
CA PRO A 384 -31.43 7.12 14.22
C PRO A 384 -31.75 6.34 15.50
N ARG A 385 -32.10 5.04 15.37
CA ARG A 385 -32.28 4.15 16.53
C ARG A 385 -31.10 4.43 17.45
N ALA A 386 -31.38 4.84 18.68
CA ALA A 386 -30.41 5.25 19.70
C ALA A 386 -29.13 4.45 19.50
N ARG A 387 -28.08 5.13 19.04
CA ARG A 387 -26.87 4.43 18.59
C ARG A 387 -26.29 3.72 19.80
N GLN A 388 -25.85 2.49 19.63
CA GLN A 388 -25.18 1.79 20.72
C GLN A 388 -23.92 2.58 21.11
N ALA A 389 -23.87 3.07 22.35
CA ALA A 389 -22.82 3.94 22.82
C ALA A 389 -21.42 3.29 22.70
N ASP A 390 -20.42 4.07 22.28
CA ASP A 390 -19.05 3.55 22.12
C ASP A 390 -18.45 3.26 23.50
N GLY A 391 -18.42 1.98 23.87
CA GLY A 391 -17.90 1.54 25.17
C GLY A 391 -16.44 1.95 25.42
N LYS A 392 -15.64 2.20 24.37
CA LYS A 392 -14.28 2.74 24.56
C LYS A 392 -14.29 4.21 24.92
N LEU A 393 -15.20 4.98 24.33
CA LEU A 393 -15.38 6.39 24.60
C LEU A 393 -15.93 6.59 26.01
N ILE A 394 -16.96 5.83 26.38
CA ILE A 394 -17.49 5.79 27.75
C ILE A 394 -16.39 5.40 28.75
N GLY A 395 -15.66 4.32 28.45
CA GLY A 395 -14.56 3.88 29.31
C GLY A 395 -13.43 4.90 29.45
N LEU A 396 -13.22 5.76 28.45
CA LEU A 396 -12.25 6.85 28.51
C LEU A 396 -12.72 7.99 29.42
N ILE A 397 -13.98 8.39 29.31
CA ILE A 397 -14.59 9.42 30.17
C ILE A 397 -14.63 8.95 31.63
N ALA A 398 -15.05 7.70 31.86
CA ALA A 398 -15.06 7.11 33.19
C ALA A 398 -13.66 7.09 33.82
N LYS A 399 -12.61 6.79 33.04
CA LYS A 399 -11.21 6.89 33.52
C LYS A 399 -10.82 8.31 33.87
N ALA A 400 -11.17 9.28 33.03
CA ALA A 400 -10.89 10.69 33.28
C ALA A 400 -11.53 11.16 34.61
N GLN A 401 -12.81 10.87 34.78
CA GLN A 401 -13.55 11.18 36.02
C GLN A 401 -12.95 10.48 37.25
N GLY A 402 -12.58 9.20 37.13
CA GLY A 402 -11.93 8.45 38.20
C GLY A 402 -10.56 9.02 38.59
N TRP A 403 -9.74 9.41 37.62
CA TRP A 403 -8.43 10.03 37.86
C TRP A 403 -8.56 11.43 38.47
N PHE A 404 -9.52 12.22 37.99
CA PHE A 404 -9.83 13.51 38.60
C PHE A 404 -10.31 13.35 40.05
N ALA A 405 -11.18 12.39 40.33
CA ALA A 405 -11.64 12.10 41.69
C ALA A 405 -10.51 11.70 42.64
N LEU A 406 -9.49 10.96 42.18
CA LEU A 406 -8.31 10.63 42.99
C LEU A 406 -7.50 11.88 43.37
N LEU A 407 -7.37 12.84 42.47
CA LEU A 407 -6.70 14.12 42.75
C LEU A 407 -7.55 15.01 43.66
N ALA A 408 -8.84 15.15 43.35
CA ALA A 408 -9.77 15.98 44.12
C ALA A 408 -9.97 15.48 45.55
N SER A 409 -9.92 14.17 45.77
CA SER A 409 -10.00 13.55 47.10
C SER A 409 -8.69 13.54 47.88
N GLY A 410 -7.57 13.99 47.28
CA GLY A 410 -6.25 13.96 47.90
C GLY A 410 -5.65 12.55 48.05
N ARG A 411 -6.29 11.50 47.49
CA ARG A 411 -5.75 10.13 47.46
C ARG A 411 -4.50 10.02 46.60
N CYS A 412 -4.38 10.89 45.59
CA CYS A 412 -3.16 11.16 44.86
C CYS A 412 -2.90 12.67 44.90
N SER A 413 -1.68 13.06 45.21
CA SER A 413 -1.21 14.45 45.29
C SER A 413 -0.81 14.99 43.92
N THR A 414 -0.40 14.11 43.00
CA THR A 414 0.10 14.51 41.68
C THR A 414 -0.38 13.60 40.55
N VAL A 415 -0.36 14.13 39.32
CA VAL A 415 -0.62 13.34 38.11
C VAL A 415 0.40 12.20 37.96
N ALA A 416 1.63 12.37 38.44
CA ALA A 416 2.66 11.33 38.42
C ALA A 416 2.28 10.14 39.32
N GLU A 417 1.65 10.39 40.46
CA GLU A 417 1.16 9.33 41.36
C GLU A 417 -0.01 8.56 40.74
N VAL A 418 -0.96 9.26 40.13
CA VAL A 418 -2.06 8.64 39.36
C VAL A 418 -1.50 7.76 38.24
N ALA A 419 -0.51 8.25 37.51
CA ALA A 419 0.16 7.52 36.43
C ALA A 419 0.87 6.25 36.93
N LYS A 420 1.58 6.35 38.06
CA LYS A 420 2.25 5.22 38.72
C LYS A 420 1.25 4.15 39.17
N GLN A 421 0.16 4.56 39.81
CA GLN A 421 -0.90 3.64 40.27
C GLN A 421 -1.60 2.95 39.09
N ALA A 422 -1.85 3.67 38.00
CA ALA A 422 -2.50 3.13 36.81
C ALA A 422 -1.55 2.36 35.87
N GLN A 423 -0.24 2.34 36.16
CA GLN A 423 0.82 1.79 35.28
C GLN A 423 0.78 2.35 33.84
N ILE A 424 0.54 3.66 33.71
CA ILE A 424 0.44 4.37 32.43
C ILE A 424 1.39 5.59 32.45
N SER A 425 1.74 6.12 31.28
CA SER A 425 2.61 7.30 31.21
C SER A 425 1.92 8.57 31.74
N PRO A 426 2.65 9.47 32.45
CA PRO A 426 2.12 10.74 32.92
C PRO A 426 1.50 11.58 31.79
N SER A 427 2.14 11.63 30.63
CA SER A 427 1.63 12.36 29.45
C SER A 427 0.32 11.82 28.90
N TYR A 428 -0.01 10.54 29.11
CA TYR A 428 -1.32 10.01 28.76
C TYR A 428 -2.37 10.39 29.80
N VAL A 429 -2.03 10.32 31.10
CA VAL A 429 -2.94 10.75 32.17
C VAL A 429 -3.30 12.22 32.02
N THR A 430 -2.33 13.11 31.78
CA THR A 430 -2.56 14.54 31.55
C THR A 430 -3.52 14.79 30.39
N ARG A 431 -3.41 14.06 29.27
CA ARG A 431 -4.31 14.26 28.12
C ARG A 431 -5.73 13.81 28.38
N VAL A 432 -5.90 12.74 29.13
CA VAL A 432 -7.22 12.15 29.39
C VAL A 432 -7.94 12.85 30.54
N ILE A 433 -7.23 13.36 31.55
CA ILE A 433 -7.86 13.95 32.73
C ILE A 433 -8.72 15.17 32.40
N TYR A 434 -8.39 15.91 31.33
CA TYR A 434 -9.21 17.03 30.86
C TYR A 434 -10.61 16.62 30.41
N LEU A 435 -10.81 15.35 30.03
CA LEU A 435 -12.13 14.83 29.66
C LEU A 435 -13.08 14.72 30.86
N ALA A 436 -12.59 14.86 32.09
CA ALA A 436 -13.43 14.95 33.29
C ALA A 436 -14.25 16.25 33.33
N PHE A 437 -13.85 17.27 32.57
CA PHE A 437 -14.48 18.60 32.53
C PHE A 437 -15.35 18.83 31.28
N LEU A 438 -15.72 17.75 30.58
CA LEU A 438 -16.70 17.83 29.51
C LEU A 438 -18.04 18.33 30.04
N ALA A 439 -18.75 19.13 29.23
CA ALA A 439 -20.08 19.60 29.55
C ALA A 439 -21.05 18.41 29.81
N PRO A 440 -21.98 18.51 30.79
CA PRO A 440 -22.84 17.39 31.17
C PRO A 440 -23.70 16.83 30.02
N ASP A 441 -24.25 17.71 29.19
CA ASP A 441 -25.02 17.39 27.98
C ASP A 441 -24.18 16.63 26.94
N ILE A 442 -22.89 16.95 26.81
CA ILE A 442 -21.95 16.22 25.96
C ILE A 442 -21.72 14.80 26.50
N VAL A 443 -21.52 14.66 27.81
CA VAL A 443 -21.36 13.35 28.45
C VAL A 443 -22.63 12.51 28.28
N GLU A 444 -23.80 13.12 28.45
CA GLU A 444 -25.10 12.49 28.23
C GLU A 444 -25.26 12.03 26.78
N ALA A 445 -25.00 12.91 25.80
CA ALA A 445 -25.06 12.57 24.37
C ALA A 445 -24.10 11.42 24.00
N ILE A 446 -22.94 11.34 24.65
CA ILE A 446 -21.99 10.23 24.46
C ILE A 446 -22.53 8.93 25.09
N ALA A 447 -23.14 9.02 26.26
CA ALA A 447 -23.70 7.88 26.99
C ALA A 447 -24.95 7.30 26.30
N THR A 448 -25.80 8.17 25.72
CA THR A 448 -27.00 7.77 24.96
C THR A 448 -26.70 7.42 23.50
N GLY A 449 -25.49 7.73 23.02
CA GLY A 449 -25.06 7.50 21.64
C GLY A 449 -25.61 8.54 20.64
N GLU A 450 -26.16 9.63 21.13
CA GLU A 450 -26.70 10.74 20.32
C GLU A 450 -25.61 11.73 19.88
N GLY A 451 -24.38 11.57 20.36
CA GLY A 451 -23.26 12.46 20.05
C GLY A 451 -22.81 12.49 18.57
N PRO A 452 -21.98 13.49 18.20
CA PRO A 452 -21.41 13.66 16.87
C PRO A 452 -20.61 12.45 16.40
N LEU A 453 -20.83 12.04 15.15
CA LEU A 453 -20.26 10.83 14.54
C LEU A 453 -18.73 10.79 14.49
N GLU A 454 -18.10 11.95 14.54
CA GLU A 454 -16.65 12.10 14.49
C GLU A 454 -15.99 12.01 15.88
N LEU A 455 -16.78 12.02 16.94
CA LEU A 455 -16.27 11.93 18.31
C LEU A 455 -15.83 10.48 18.56
N SER A 456 -14.52 10.28 18.70
CA SER A 456 -13.93 8.99 19.04
C SER A 456 -12.93 9.18 20.18
N ALA A 457 -12.65 8.10 20.91
CA ALA A 457 -11.67 8.11 22.00
C ALA A 457 -10.30 8.63 21.53
N ASP A 458 -9.88 8.26 20.31
CA ASP A 458 -8.60 8.71 19.73
C ASP A 458 -8.64 10.20 19.37
N ARG A 459 -9.76 10.72 18.84
CA ARG A 459 -9.91 12.14 18.54
C ARG A 459 -9.86 12.97 19.82
N LEU A 460 -10.68 12.64 20.82
CA LEU A 460 -10.71 13.36 22.10
C LEU A 460 -9.33 13.37 22.79
N THR A 461 -8.60 12.26 22.78
CA THR A 461 -7.28 12.20 23.42
C THR A 461 -6.21 13.03 22.68
N ARG A 462 -6.43 13.38 21.40
CA ARG A 462 -5.49 14.13 20.56
C ARG A 462 -5.79 15.62 20.47
N MET A 463 -6.99 16.06 20.83
CA MET A 463 -7.44 17.44 20.71
C MET A 463 -6.77 18.41 21.70
N GLY A 464 -5.92 17.92 22.60
CA GLY A 464 -5.25 18.75 23.60
C GLY A 464 -6.18 19.06 24.79
N PRO A 465 -5.80 20.00 25.68
CA PRO A 465 -6.69 20.43 26.75
C PRO A 465 -7.96 21.06 26.15
N LEU A 466 -9.12 20.57 26.55
CA LEU A 466 -10.40 21.14 26.13
C LEU A 466 -10.57 22.53 26.75
N PRO A 467 -11.24 23.46 26.07
CA PRO A 467 -11.66 24.72 26.67
C PRO A 467 -12.44 24.46 27.96
N MET A 468 -12.24 25.30 28.98
CA MET A 468 -13.04 25.22 30.21
C MET A 468 -14.46 25.76 30.00
N ASP A 469 -14.66 26.58 28.97
CA ASP A 469 -15.97 27.10 28.57
C ASP A 469 -16.78 26.03 27.82
N TRP A 470 -18.00 25.77 28.28
CA TRP A 470 -18.87 24.74 27.71
C TRP A 470 -19.47 25.12 26.34
N GLU A 471 -19.66 26.40 26.02
CA GLU A 471 -20.08 26.82 24.68
C GLU A 471 -18.96 26.59 23.67
N GLU A 472 -17.73 26.91 24.04
CA GLU A 472 -16.55 26.62 23.21
C GLU A 472 -16.37 25.11 23.01
N GLN A 473 -16.62 24.29 24.04
CA GLN A 473 -16.62 22.83 23.90
C GLN A 473 -17.69 22.34 22.90
N ARG A 474 -18.90 22.88 22.95
CA ARG A 474 -19.99 22.52 22.01
C ARG A 474 -19.63 22.87 20.58
N ALA A 475 -19.13 24.09 20.34
CA ALA A 475 -18.69 24.53 19.02
C ALA A 475 -17.54 23.65 18.49
N LEU A 476 -16.54 23.37 19.34
CA LEU A 476 -15.38 22.56 18.99
C LEU A 476 -15.74 21.10 18.66
N LEU A 477 -16.74 20.55 19.34
CA LEU A 477 -17.16 19.16 19.18
C LEU A 477 -18.34 18.99 18.22
N GLY A 478 -18.89 20.08 17.66
CA GLY A 478 -20.00 20.05 16.71
C GLY A 478 -21.34 19.66 17.36
N MET A 479 -21.56 20.13 18.59
CA MET A 479 -22.81 19.99 19.36
C MET A 479 -23.48 21.35 19.67
N GLY A 480 -23.04 22.41 18.99
CA GLY A 480 -23.62 23.76 19.08
C GLY A 480 -24.56 24.07 17.93
#